data_AF-W9HDL2-F1
#
_entry.id   AF-W9HDL2-F1
#
_cell.length_a   1.000
_cell.length_b   1.000
_cell.length_c   1.000
_cell.angle_alpha   90.00
_cell.angle_beta   90.00
_cell.angle_gamma   90.00
#
_symmetry.space_group_name_H-M   'P 1'
#
loop_
_entity.id
_entity.type
_entity.pdbx_description
1 polymer ?
#
loop_
_entity_poly.entity_id
_entity_poly.type
_entity_poly.pdbx_seq_one_letter_code
_entity_poly.pdbx_strand_id
1 'polypeptide(L)'
;MTEEICRRILLDPSLIDVARGHLERFMDPDPHQAPYYAMWRDLLDLPPAELVEHLLEDSPRGDLVRETMPSFGGIQAGEAMEIIRKIL
;
A
#
# COMPACT_ATOMS: atom_id res chain seq x y z
N MET A 1 -6.22 7.62 -6.67
CA MET A 1 -5.03 6.76 -6.45
C MET A 1 -5.35 5.62 -5.49
N THR A 2 -5.88 5.91 -4.29
CA THR A 2 -6.29 4.87 -3.33
C THR A 2 -7.31 3.87 -3.88
N GLU A 3 -8.36 4.32 -4.57
CA GLU A 3 -9.35 3.43 -5.19
C GLU A 3 -8.75 2.45 -6.21
N GLU A 4 -7.74 2.89 -6.97
CA GLU A 4 -7.02 2.03 -7.92
C GLU A 4 -6.24 0.94 -7.19
N ILE A 5 -5.55 1.32 -6.12
CA ILE A 5 -4.78 0.39 -5.27
C ILE A 5 -5.74 -0.62 -4.63
N CYS A 6 -6.87 -0.18 -4.08
CA CYS A 6 -7.89 -1.06 -3.53
C CYS A 6 -8.41 -2.05 -4.57
N ARG A 7 -8.72 -1.58 -5.78
CA ARG A 7 -9.15 -2.47 -6.88
C ARG A 7 -8.09 -3.50 -7.21
N ARG A 8 -6.82 -3.08 -7.30
CA ARG A 8 -5.69 -3.98 -7.59
C ARG A 8 -5.49 -5.02 -6.50
N ILE A 9 -5.59 -4.65 -5.23
CA ILE A 9 -5.48 -5.59 -4.09
C ILE A 9 -6.57 -6.66 -4.17
N LEU A 10 -7.81 -6.28 -4.51
CA LEU A 10 -8.91 -7.24 -4.66
C LEU A 10 -8.73 -8.19 -5.85
N LEU A 11 -8.16 -7.69 -6.95
CA LEU A 11 -7.89 -8.48 -8.17
C LEU A 11 -6.66 -9.37 -8.02
N ASP A 12 -5.64 -8.90 -7.30
CA ASP A 12 -4.37 -9.57 -7.08
C ASP A 12 -3.92 -9.42 -5.62
N PRO A 13 -4.35 -10.35 -4.74
CA PRO A 13 -3.94 -10.35 -3.33
C PRO A 13 -2.44 -10.53 -3.11
N SER A 14 -1.67 -10.98 -4.12
CA SER A 14 -0.21 -11.12 -3.98
C SER A 14 0.50 -9.76 -3.80
N LEU A 15 -0.17 -8.65 -4.11
CA LEU A 15 0.31 -7.31 -3.81
C LEU A 15 0.45 -7.03 -2.30
N ILE A 16 -0.26 -7.78 -1.45
CA ILE A 16 -0.09 -7.72 0.01
C ILE A 16 1.31 -8.22 0.39
N ASP A 17 1.84 -9.24 -0.28
CA ASP A 17 3.19 -9.74 -0.02
C ASP A 17 4.26 -8.74 -0.47
N VAL A 18 3.99 -7.98 -1.54
CA VAL A 18 4.85 -6.85 -1.95
C VAL A 18 4.88 -5.77 -0.88
N ALA A 19 3.71 -5.40 -0.34
CA ALA A 19 3.61 -4.43 0.74
C ALA A 19 4.31 -4.92 2.01
N ARG A 20 4.19 -6.21 2.37
CA ARG A 20 4.96 -6.81 3.47
C ARG A 20 6.46 -6.68 3.24
N GLY A 21 6.95 -6.99 2.04
CA GLY A 21 8.36 -6.81 1.69
C GLY A 21 8.83 -5.35 1.82
N HIS A 22 7.95 -4.38 1.56
CA HIS A 22 8.24 -2.97 1.80
C HIS A 22 8.31 -2.64 3.30
N LEU A 23 7.38 -3.14 4.12
CA LEU A 23 7.40 -2.94 5.57
C LEU A 23 8.73 -3.40 6.18
N GLU A 24 9.10 -4.65 5.91
CA GLU A 24 10.30 -5.28 6.47
C GLU A 24 11.58 -4.57 6.02
N ARG A 25 11.61 -4.06 4.78
CA ARG A 25 12.83 -3.47 4.23
C ARG A 25 13.03 -2.00 4.62
N PHE A 26 11.95 -1.25 4.77
CA PHE A 26 12.03 0.21 4.86
C PHE A 26 11.41 0.79 6.13
N MET A 27 10.41 0.13 6.73
CA MET A 27 9.72 0.65 7.91
C MET A 27 10.22 0.01 9.20
N ASP A 28 10.46 -1.30 9.23
CA ASP A 28 11.03 -1.99 10.40
C ASP A 28 12.35 -1.38 10.92
N PRO A 29 13.36 -1.05 10.07
CA PRO A 29 14.63 -0.53 10.56
C PRO A 29 14.58 0.94 11.02
N ASP A 30 13.47 1.66 10.80
CA ASP A 30 13.32 3.07 11.18
C ASP A 30 12.49 3.22 12.48
N PRO A 31 13.10 3.58 13.63
CA PRO A 31 12.38 3.76 14.88
C PRO A 31 11.26 4.80 14.82
N HIS A 32 11.34 5.78 13.93
CA HIS A 32 10.28 6.78 13.74
C HIS A 32 9.04 6.19 13.05
N GLN A 33 9.20 5.09 12.32
CA GLN A 33 8.13 4.38 11.62
C GLN A 33 7.53 3.25 12.45
N ALA A 34 8.09 2.92 13.61
CA ALA A 34 7.67 1.78 14.44
C ALA A 34 6.15 1.72 14.71
N PRO A 35 5.45 2.84 15.03
CA PRO A 35 3.99 2.81 15.20
C PRO A 35 3.24 2.42 13.91
N TYR A 36 3.73 2.90 12.75
CA TYR A 36 3.13 2.62 11.45
C TYR A 36 3.46 1.22 10.96
N TYR A 37 4.68 0.72 11.23
CA TYR A 37 5.05 -0.67 10.96
C TYR A 37 4.12 -1.64 11.69
N ALA A 38 3.90 -1.44 13.00
CA ALA A 38 3.01 -2.29 13.78
C ALA A 38 1.56 -2.25 13.25
N MET A 39 1.04 -1.04 12.97
CA MET A 39 -0.29 -0.85 12.39
C MET A 39 -0.43 -1.58 11.05
N TRP A 40 0.54 -1.41 10.15
CA TRP A 40 0.49 -2.00 8.82
C TRP A 40 0.69 -3.50 8.82
N ARG A 41 1.54 -4.04 9.69
CA ARG A 41 1.66 -5.48 9.88
C ARG A 41 0.30 -6.10 10.21
N ASP A 42 -0.41 -5.50 11.16
CA ASP A 42 -1.72 -5.99 11.59
C ASP A 42 -2.77 -5.85 10.47
N LEU A 43 -2.75 -4.75 9.70
CA LEU A 43 -3.65 -4.54 8.56
C LEU A 43 -3.39 -5.50 7.39
N LEU A 44 -2.12 -5.82 7.08
CA LEU A 44 -1.77 -6.72 5.98
C LEU A 44 -2.10 -8.19 6.28
N ASP A 45 -2.36 -8.54 7.54
CA ASP A 45 -2.82 -9.88 7.94
C ASP A 45 -4.34 -10.05 7.83
N LEU A 46 -5.07 -8.98 7.53
CA LEU A 46 -6.50 -9.05 7.26
C LEU A 46 -6.80 -9.66 5.88
N PRO A 47 -8.01 -10.22 5.68
CA PRO A 47 -8.51 -10.53 4.35
C PRO A 47 -8.48 -9.30 3.43
N PRO A 48 -8.23 -9.46 2.11
CA PRO A 48 -8.11 -8.33 1.19
C PRO A 48 -9.30 -7.37 1.20
N ALA A 49 -10.52 -7.88 1.37
CA ALA A 49 -11.72 -7.06 1.47
C ALA A 49 -11.71 -6.16 2.70
N GLU A 50 -11.37 -6.70 3.88
CA GLU A 50 -11.30 -5.95 5.14
C GLU A 50 -10.18 -4.91 5.12
N LEU A 51 -9.02 -5.24 4.54
CA LEU A 51 -7.95 -4.28 4.30
C LEU A 51 -8.42 -3.08 3.45
N VAL A 52 -9.19 -3.36 2.39
CA VAL A 52 -9.72 -2.31 1.51
C VAL A 52 -10.75 -1.43 2.22
N GLU A 53 -11.56 -1.98 3.13
CA GLU A 53 -12.47 -1.18 3.95
C GLU A 53 -11.71 -0.14 4.78
N HIS A 54 -10.60 -0.53 5.41
CA HIS A 54 -9.75 0.42 6.15
C HIS A 54 -9.09 1.49 5.26
N LEU A 55 -8.71 1.13 4.03
CA LEU A 55 -8.15 2.08 3.06
C LEU A 55 -9.18 3.10 2.56
N LEU A 56 -10.45 2.72 2.48
CA LEU A 56 -11.56 3.55 2.01
C LEU A 56 -12.31 4.26 3.14
N GLU A 57 -11.97 3.96 4.40
CA GLU A 57 -12.62 4.57 5.57
C GLU A 57 -12.52 6.11 5.50
N ASP A 58 -13.66 6.79 5.52
CA ASP A 58 -13.73 8.26 5.57
C ASP A 58 -13.67 8.73 7.02
N SER A 59 -12.48 8.63 7.60
CA SER A 59 -12.21 9.00 8.99
C SER A 59 -10.75 9.45 9.15
N PRO A 60 -10.39 10.12 10.26
CA PRO A 60 -9.00 10.44 10.57
C PRO A 60 -8.09 9.21 10.61
N ARG A 61 -8.63 8.04 10.97
CA ARG A 61 -7.89 6.78 10.92
C ARG A 61 -7.64 6.35 9.47
N GLY A 62 -8.66 6.41 8.62
CA GLY A 62 -8.51 6.12 7.20
C GLY A 62 -7.53 7.07 6.50
N ASP A 63 -7.52 8.35 6.87
CA ASP A 63 -6.52 9.31 6.39
C ASP A 63 -5.11 8.88 6.78
N LEU A 64 -4.90 8.55 8.06
CA LEU A 64 -3.59 8.08 8.54
C LEU A 64 -3.13 6.81 7.83
N VAL A 65 -4.03 5.86 7.61
CA VAL A 65 -3.75 4.65 6.83
C VAL A 65 -3.29 5.06 5.44
N ARG A 66 -4.06 5.86 4.70
CA ARG A 66 -3.69 6.29 3.34
C ARG A 66 -2.36 7.05 3.28
N GLU A 67 -2.09 7.93 4.24
CA GLU A 67 -0.88 8.77 4.28
C GLU A 67 0.40 7.96 4.57
N THR A 68 0.27 6.86 5.32
CA THR A 68 1.42 6.03 5.76
C THR A 68 1.55 4.73 4.98
N MET A 69 0.79 4.59 3.90
CA MET A 69 0.64 3.35 3.17
C MET A 69 1.95 2.83 2.57
N PRO A 70 2.31 1.54 2.76
CA PRO A 70 3.46 0.95 2.10
C PRO A 70 3.24 0.85 0.58
N SER A 71 4.32 0.69 -0.16
CA SER A 71 4.19 0.45 -1.61
C SER A 71 3.60 -0.94 -1.88
N PHE A 72 2.43 -0.99 -2.50
CA PHE A 72 1.83 -2.21 -3.08
C PHE A 72 2.39 -2.52 -4.49
N GLY A 73 3.62 -2.10 -4.78
CA GLY A 73 4.22 -2.26 -6.11
C GLY A 73 3.60 -1.29 -7.14
N GLY A 74 3.72 0.02 -6.88
CA GLY A 74 3.35 1.06 -7.85
C GLY A 74 3.85 0.75 -9.27
N ILE A 75 3.12 1.23 -10.29
CA ILE A 75 3.39 1.13 -11.75
C ILE A 75 4.79 0.55 -12.01
N GLN A 76 4.87 -0.72 -12.40
CA GLN A 76 6.15 -1.38 -12.68
C GLN A 76 6.98 -0.46 -13.58
N ALA A 77 8.29 -0.36 -13.38
CA ALA A 77 9.14 0.57 -14.13
C ALA A 77 8.94 0.55 -15.68
N GLY A 78 8.41 -0.55 -16.24
CA GLY A 78 7.99 -0.62 -17.64
C GLY A 78 6.78 0.24 -18.02
N GLU A 79 5.83 0.46 -17.12
CA GLU A 79 4.60 1.23 -17.34
C GLU A 79 4.84 2.75 -17.11
N ALA A 80 5.82 3.13 -16.26
CA ALA A 80 6.29 4.51 -16.14
C ALA A 80 7.02 5.00 -17.41
N MET A 81 7.79 4.12 -18.08
CA MET A 81 8.46 4.42 -19.35
C MET A 81 7.47 4.64 -20.50
N GLU A 82 6.35 3.91 -20.52
CA GLU A 82 5.26 4.11 -21.49
C GLU A 82 4.57 5.48 -21.31
N ILE A 83 4.38 5.92 -20.06
CA ILE A 83 3.80 7.24 -19.78
C ILE A 83 4.77 8.36 -20.18
N ILE A 84 6.08 8.22 -19.91
CA ILE A 84 7.10 9.18 -20.35
C ILE A 84 7.15 9.29 -21.87
N ARG A 85 7.03 8.17 -22.59
CA ARG A 85 7.06 8.13 -24.07
C ARG A 85 5.85 8.78 -24.73
N LYS A 86 4.71 8.88 -24.04
CA LYS A 86 3.49 9.53 -24.57
C LYS A 86 3.46 11.05 -24.37
N ILE A 87 4.38 11.60 -23.59
CA ILE A 87 4.42 13.02 -23.22
C ILE A 87 5.65 13.74 -23.84
N LEU A 88 6.54 13.00 -24.52
CA LEU A 88 7.65 13.49 -25.34
C LEU A 88 7.36 13.26 -26.83
#